data_AF-A0A1J7H257-F1
#
_entry.id   AF-A0A1J7H257-F1
#
_cell.length_a   1.000
_cell.length_b   1.000
_cell.length_c   1.000
_cell.angle_alpha   90.00
_cell.angle_beta   90.00
_cell.angle_gamma   90.00
#
_symmetry.space_group_name_H-M   'P 1'
#
loop_
_entity.id
_entity.type
_entity.pdbx_description
1 polymer ?
#
loop_
_entity_poly.entity_id
_entity_poly.type
_entity_poly.pdbx_seq_one_letter_code
_entity_poly.pdbx_strand_id
1 'polypeptide(L)'
;MHSDNGVEVKRVFTGVGCNRIVNNVSWGASGFVSFGAHNAVAIFSPKSAQILTTLPGHNAVVNCTYWLPTTKFFFKAKQLEQHYLLSRDAYGVIILWELSLVDGKWRQVCRLPQSHKKGVTCINGILVSQNEALFAYASSDDSVCLWEVVFSLASGGECKISCLDSISVGSKSMVALSLAELPRSNVQLVLAMGGLDNKIHLYCGRRTGKLVQACDLKGHTDWIGIWTSRYLQG
;
A
#
# COMPACT_ATOMS: atom_id res chain seq x y z
N MET A 1 -40.41 21.33 -28.79
CA MET A 1 -39.05 21.69 -28.38
C MET A 1 -39.07 21.86 -26.87
N HIS A 2 -38.58 20.87 -26.12
CA HIS A 2 -38.40 20.97 -24.67
C HIS A 2 -36.89 21.07 -24.45
N SER A 3 -36.41 22.28 -24.16
CA SER A 3 -35.04 22.52 -23.72
C SER A 3 -34.97 22.11 -22.25
N ASP A 4 -34.41 20.94 -22.01
CA ASP A 4 -34.07 20.48 -20.66
C ASP A 4 -32.92 21.36 -20.15
N ASN A 5 -33.25 22.37 -19.35
CA ASN A 5 -32.27 23.25 -18.72
C ASN A 5 -31.57 22.47 -17.61
N GLY A 6 -30.55 21.70 -18.01
CA GLY A 6 -29.70 20.94 -17.09
C GLY A 6 -29.05 21.87 -16.07
N VAL A 7 -29.45 21.75 -14.80
CA VAL A 7 -28.81 22.45 -13.69
C VAL A 7 -27.45 21.80 -13.44
N GLU A 8 -26.37 22.54 -13.71
CA GLU A 8 -25.00 22.09 -13.44
C GLU A 8 -24.64 22.35 -11.98
N VAL A 9 -24.39 21.28 -11.22
CA VAL A 9 -23.96 21.38 -9.81
C VAL A 9 -22.44 21.40 -9.76
N LYS A 10 -21.87 22.55 -9.39
CA LYS A 10 -20.42 22.72 -9.20
C LYS A 10 -20.02 22.43 -7.75
N ARG A 11 -19.16 21.44 -7.54
CA ARG A 11 -18.53 21.19 -6.23
C ARG A 11 -17.50 22.30 -5.93
N VAL A 12 -17.79 23.14 -4.93
CA VAL A 12 -16.92 24.27 -4.55
C VAL A 12 -15.89 23.87 -3.50
N PHE A 13 -16.24 22.99 -2.57
CA PHE A 13 -15.36 22.57 -1.48
C PHE A 13 -15.71 21.15 -1.03
N THR A 14 -14.70 20.40 -0.57
CA THR A 14 -14.87 19.10 0.08
C THR A 14 -14.01 19.06 1.32
N GLY A 15 -14.65 18.98 2.49
CA GLY A 15 -13.98 18.74 3.77
C GLY A 15 -14.10 17.26 4.14
N VAL A 16 -12.98 16.64 4.51
CA VAL A 16 -12.94 15.22 4.90
C VAL A 16 -12.01 15.04 6.09
N GLY A 17 -12.48 14.32 7.11
CA GLY A 17 -11.68 13.95 8.29
C GLY A 17 -10.91 12.65 8.06
N CYS A 18 -9.65 12.61 8.52
CA CYS A 18 -8.84 11.39 8.50
C CYS A 18 -9.22 10.48 9.67
N ASN A 19 -9.34 9.16 9.41
CA ASN A 19 -9.52 8.19 10.49
C ASN A 19 -8.30 8.23 11.43
N ARG A 20 -8.55 8.24 12.74
CA ARG A 20 -7.53 8.28 13.79
C ARG A 20 -6.84 6.92 13.95
N ILE A 21 -6.13 6.49 12.91
CA ILE A 21 -5.50 5.17 12.82
C ILE A 21 -4.06 5.35 12.32
N VAL A 22 -3.13 4.62 12.92
CA VAL A 22 -1.70 4.64 12.53
C VAL A 22 -1.55 4.04 11.13
N ASN A 23 -0.61 4.57 10.33
CA ASN A 23 -0.37 4.14 8.94
C ASN A 23 -1.55 4.38 7.96
N ASN A 24 -2.50 5.24 8.33
CA ASN A 24 -3.66 5.58 7.49
C ASN A 24 -3.38 6.71 6.48
N VAL A 25 -2.12 7.05 6.24
CA VAL A 25 -1.73 8.12 5.31
C VAL A 25 -0.55 7.65 4.47
N SER A 26 -0.59 7.92 3.16
CA SER A 26 0.53 7.62 2.26
C SER A 26 0.70 8.70 1.20
N TRP A 27 1.95 8.91 0.77
CA TRP A 27 2.30 9.86 -0.27
C TRP A 27 2.86 9.14 -1.49
N GLY A 28 2.17 9.30 -2.62
CA GLY A 28 2.57 8.72 -3.89
C GLY A 28 3.57 9.57 -4.65
N ALA A 29 4.29 8.93 -5.58
CA ALA A 29 5.14 9.63 -6.53
C ALA A 29 4.35 10.56 -7.49
N SER A 30 3.02 10.42 -7.57
CA SER A 30 2.12 11.33 -8.29
C SER A 30 2.06 12.73 -7.67
N GLY A 31 2.58 12.88 -6.43
CA GLY A 31 2.48 14.11 -5.65
C GLY A 31 1.20 14.18 -4.80
N PHE A 32 0.29 13.22 -4.94
CA PHE A 32 -0.94 13.15 -4.13
C PHE A 32 -0.73 12.38 -2.83
N VAL A 33 -1.45 12.83 -1.81
CA VAL A 33 -1.53 12.15 -0.51
C VAL A 33 -2.87 11.43 -0.45
N SER A 34 -2.86 10.17 0.00
CA SER A 34 -4.07 9.42 0.29
C SER A 34 -4.23 9.22 1.79
N PHE A 35 -5.46 9.19 2.26
CA PHE A 35 -5.78 8.79 3.63
C PHE A 35 -7.16 8.17 3.74
N GLY A 36 -7.36 7.27 4.69
CA GLY A 36 -8.66 6.68 4.97
C GLY A 36 -9.60 7.68 5.67
N ALA A 37 -10.82 7.78 5.17
CA ALA A 37 -11.88 8.64 5.69
C ALA A 37 -13.19 7.85 5.78
N HIS A 38 -13.57 7.47 6.99
CA HIS A 38 -14.57 6.43 7.25
C HIS A 38 -14.25 5.18 6.41
N ASN A 39 -15.15 4.75 5.54
CA ASN A 39 -15.02 3.59 4.65
C ASN A 39 -14.62 3.96 3.21
N ALA A 40 -14.13 5.18 3.00
CA ALA A 40 -13.60 5.65 1.72
C ALA A 40 -12.13 6.05 1.85
N VAL A 41 -11.46 6.20 0.71
CA VAL A 41 -10.12 6.79 0.65
C VAL A 41 -10.21 8.19 0.10
N ALA A 42 -9.73 9.19 0.82
CA ALA A 42 -9.64 10.56 0.33
C ALA A 42 -8.29 10.78 -0.37
N ILE A 43 -8.33 11.51 -1.48
CA ILE A 43 -7.14 11.91 -2.24
C ILE A 43 -6.96 13.42 -2.10
N PHE A 44 -5.85 13.83 -1.51
CA PHE A 44 -5.48 15.21 -1.25
C PHE A 44 -4.34 15.65 -2.15
N SER A 45 -4.44 16.86 -2.68
CA SER A 45 -3.37 17.53 -3.40
C SER A 45 -2.72 18.58 -2.49
N PRO A 46 -1.48 18.34 -2.01
CA PRO A 46 -0.75 19.35 -1.25
C PRO A 46 -0.52 20.65 -2.03
N LYS A 47 -0.43 20.58 -3.37
CA LYS A 47 -0.21 21.75 -4.24
C LYS A 47 -1.39 22.70 -4.25
N SER A 48 -2.61 22.18 -4.29
CA SER A 48 -3.84 22.98 -4.32
C SER A 48 -4.52 23.09 -2.96
N ALA A 49 -3.99 22.42 -1.93
CA ALA A 49 -4.57 22.31 -0.60
C ALA A 49 -6.03 21.84 -0.60
N GLN A 50 -6.38 20.90 -1.49
CA GLN A 50 -7.75 20.45 -1.70
C GLN A 50 -7.87 18.91 -1.75
N ILE A 51 -9.02 18.42 -1.30
CA ILE A 51 -9.45 17.04 -1.58
C ILE A 51 -9.90 16.98 -3.04
N LEU A 52 -9.15 16.25 -3.85
CA LEU A 52 -9.43 16.06 -5.27
C LEU A 52 -10.64 15.14 -5.47
N THR A 53 -10.64 14.01 -4.76
CA THR A 53 -11.69 13.02 -4.87
C THR A 53 -11.73 12.10 -3.65
N THR A 54 -12.79 11.31 -3.56
CA THR A 54 -12.96 10.23 -2.60
C THR A 54 -13.23 8.93 -3.35
N LEU A 55 -12.59 7.84 -2.94
CA LEU A 55 -12.72 6.51 -3.52
C LEU A 55 -13.59 5.65 -2.59
N PRO A 56 -14.91 5.53 -2.84
CA PRO A 56 -15.78 4.65 -2.09
C PRO A 56 -15.60 3.20 -2.54
N GLY A 57 -15.66 2.24 -1.61
CA GLY A 57 -15.60 0.82 -1.97
C GLY A 57 -15.43 -0.15 -0.79
N HIS A 58 -14.92 0.33 0.34
CA HIS A 58 -14.82 -0.48 1.56
C HIS A 58 -16.15 -0.54 2.31
N ASN A 59 -16.37 -1.66 2.99
CA ASN A 59 -17.56 -1.90 3.83
C ASN A 59 -17.27 -1.65 5.32
N ALA A 60 -16.02 -1.30 5.65
CA ALA A 60 -15.58 -0.96 6.99
C ALA A 60 -14.60 0.22 6.94
N VAL A 61 -14.23 0.72 8.12
CA VAL A 61 -13.29 1.81 8.27
C VAL A 61 -11.96 1.47 7.58
N VAL A 62 -11.48 2.36 6.72
CA VAL A 62 -10.17 2.26 6.08
C VAL A 62 -9.10 2.53 7.13
N ASN A 63 -8.24 1.54 7.33
CA ASN A 63 -7.18 1.59 8.34
C ASN A 63 -5.84 1.97 7.73
N CYS A 64 -5.63 1.67 6.45
CA CYS A 64 -4.33 1.82 5.83
C CYS A 64 -4.46 2.16 4.34
N THR A 65 -3.55 3.00 3.87
CA THR A 65 -3.39 3.37 2.47
C THR A 65 -1.91 3.32 2.12
N TYR A 66 -1.55 2.86 0.91
CA TYR A 66 -0.15 2.76 0.49
C TYR A 66 0.01 2.92 -1.01
N TRP A 67 0.78 3.93 -1.43
CA TRP A 67 1.04 4.20 -2.83
C TRP A 67 2.11 3.29 -3.44
N LEU A 68 1.89 2.91 -4.69
CA LEU A 68 2.84 2.18 -5.53
C LEU A 68 2.88 2.88 -6.91
N PRO A 69 3.98 3.54 -7.30
CA PRO A 69 5.19 3.80 -6.52
C PRO A 69 5.00 4.87 -5.43
N THR A 70 5.70 4.68 -4.31
CA THR A 70 5.88 5.73 -3.28
C THR A 70 6.85 6.81 -3.77
N THR A 71 6.93 7.93 -3.07
CA THR A 71 7.89 9.01 -3.35
C THR A 71 9.35 8.55 -3.36
N LYS A 72 9.70 7.45 -2.68
CA LYS A 72 11.04 6.85 -2.70
C LYS A 72 11.46 6.39 -4.11
N PHE A 73 10.50 6.01 -4.94
CA PHE A 73 10.72 5.53 -6.30
C PHE A 73 10.36 6.57 -7.35
N PHE A 74 10.33 7.87 -6.99
CA PHE A 74 9.94 8.96 -7.90
C PHE A 74 10.70 8.94 -9.23
N PHE A 75 12.00 8.64 -9.24
CA PHE A 75 12.79 8.56 -10.46
C PHE A 75 12.36 7.41 -11.38
N LYS A 76 12.02 6.24 -10.83
CA LYS A 76 11.45 5.12 -11.60
C LYS A 76 10.02 5.44 -12.05
N ALA A 77 9.27 6.19 -11.24
CA ALA A 77 7.87 6.55 -11.48
C ALA A 77 7.66 7.55 -12.61
N LYS A 78 8.66 8.38 -12.96
CA LYS A 78 8.54 9.39 -14.04
C LYS A 78 8.15 8.80 -15.40
N GLN A 79 8.42 7.52 -15.62
CA GLN A 79 8.12 6.82 -16.85
C GLN A 79 6.78 6.07 -16.80
N LEU A 80 6.07 6.10 -15.66
CA LEU A 80 4.82 5.39 -15.48
C LEU A 80 3.64 6.34 -15.69
N GLU A 81 2.77 5.98 -16.63
CA GLU A 81 1.52 6.71 -16.88
C GLU A 81 0.41 6.30 -15.90
N GLN A 82 0.55 5.13 -15.27
CA GLN A 82 -0.35 4.65 -14.23
C GLN A 82 0.35 4.60 -12.87
N HIS A 83 -0.35 5.10 -11.86
CA HIS A 83 0.05 4.97 -10.46
C HIS A 83 -1.01 4.16 -9.72
N TYR A 84 -0.57 3.37 -8.75
CA TYR A 84 -1.42 2.47 -8.00
C TYR A 84 -1.48 2.86 -6.52
N LEU A 85 -2.61 2.54 -5.91
CA LEU A 85 -2.85 2.76 -4.49
C LEU A 85 -3.48 1.51 -3.91
N LEU A 86 -2.89 1.01 -2.83
CA LEU A 86 -3.49 -0.03 -2.00
C LEU A 86 -4.25 0.65 -0.87
N SER A 87 -5.47 0.20 -0.59
CA SER A 87 -6.18 0.53 0.64
C SER A 87 -6.71 -0.72 1.31
N ARG A 88 -6.76 -0.71 2.64
CA ARG A 88 -7.24 -1.84 3.42
C ARG A 88 -8.16 -1.39 4.55
N ASP A 89 -9.23 -2.13 4.78
CA ASP A 89 -10.21 -1.85 5.83
C ASP A 89 -10.05 -2.72 7.09
N ALA A 90 -10.84 -2.42 8.11
CA ALA A 90 -10.87 -3.14 9.38
C ALA A 90 -11.33 -4.60 9.26
N TYR A 91 -12.05 -4.98 8.20
CA TYR A 91 -12.39 -6.38 7.89
C TYR A 91 -11.29 -7.11 7.11
N GLY A 92 -10.19 -6.42 6.81
CA GLY A 92 -9.04 -6.99 6.16
C GLY A 92 -9.13 -7.03 4.64
N VAL A 93 -10.17 -6.44 4.02
CA VAL A 93 -10.30 -6.36 2.56
C VAL A 93 -9.27 -5.38 2.02
N ILE A 94 -8.47 -5.81 1.05
CA ILE A 94 -7.55 -4.93 0.30
C ILE A 94 -8.18 -4.60 -1.04
N ILE A 95 -8.15 -3.32 -1.41
CA ILE A 95 -8.54 -2.84 -2.73
C ILE A 95 -7.31 -2.23 -3.40
N LEU A 96 -7.08 -2.63 -4.65
CA LEU A 96 -6.09 -2.02 -5.54
C LEU A 96 -6.82 -0.99 -6.42
N TRP A 97 -6.39 0.27 -6.32
CA TRP A 97 -6.85 1.37 -7.14
C TRP A 97 -5.77 1.74 -8.16
N GLU A 98 -6.22 2.19 -9.32
CA GLU A 98 -5.39 2.72 -10.40
C GLU A 98 -5.76 4.17 -10.66
N LEU A 99 -4.73 5.00 -10.82
CA LEU A 99 -4.80 6.39 -11.24
C LEU A 99 -4.12 6.51 -12.60
N SER A 100 -4.88 6.87 -13.63
CA SER A 100 -4.34 7.34 -14.91
C SER A 100 -3.84 8.77 -14.72
N LEU A 101 -2.53 9.00 -14.86
CA LEU A 101 -1.96 10.35 -14.79
C LEU A 101 -2.28 11.19 -16.02
N VAL A 102 -2.60 10.54 -17.15
CA VAL A 102 -2.99 11.20 -18.39
C VAL A 102 -4.39 11.80 -18.27
N ASP A 103 -5.34 11.01 -17.74
CA ASP A 103 -6.75 11.40 -17.69
C ASP A 103 -7.18 11.95 -16.32
N GLY A 104 -6.35 11.78 -15.29
CA GLY A 104 -6.69 12.04 -13.89
C GLY A 104 -7.79 11.13 -13.35
N LYS A 105 -8.11 10.04 -14.06
CA LYS A 105 -9.22 9.13 -13.73
C LYS A 105 -8.78 8.04 -12.78
N TRP A 106 -9.69 7.68 -11.90
CA TRP A 106 -9.54 6.61 -10.93
C TRP A 106 -10.34 5.39 -11.32
N ARG A 107 -9.79 4.21 -11.05
CA ARG A 107 -10.43 2.92 -11.29
C ARG A 107 -10.14 1.96 -10.15
N GLN A 108 -11.15 1.20 -9.74
CA GLN A 108 -10.95 0.04 -8.87
C GLN A 108 -10.50 -1.13 -9.73
N VAL A 109 -9.26 -1.59 -9.57
CA VAL A 109 -8.70 -2.69 -10.38
C VAL A 109 -9.22 -4.02 -9.88
N CYS A 110 -9.05 -4.29 -8.59
CA CYS A 110 -9.53 -5.53 -7.98
C CYS A 110 -9.63 -5.42 -6.46
N ARG A 111 -10.35 -6.38 -5.88
CA ARG A 111 -10.42 -6.62 -4.44
C ARG A 111 -9.69 -7.93 -4.19
N LEU A 112 -8.70 -7.92 -3.31
CA LEU A 112 -7.98 -9.16 -3.01
C LEU A 112 -8.89 -10.13 -2.25
N PRO A 113 -8.71 -11.46 -2.46
CA PRO A 113 -9.43 -12.45 -1.70
C PRO A 113 -9.17 -12.25 -0.20
N GLN A 114 -10.24 -12.23 0.59
CA GLN A 114 -10.16 -12.11 2.04
C GLN A 114 -9.58 -13.41 2.61
N SER A 115 -8.26 -13.47 2.82
CA SER A 115 -7.66 -14.64 3.47
C SER A 115 -7.86 -14.63 5.00
N HIS A 116 -8.09 -13.45 5.60
CA HIS A 116 -8.13 -13.28 7.06
C HIS A 116 -9.29 -12.38 7.51
N LYS A 117 -9.96 -12.76 8.61
CA LYS A 117 -11.14 -12.07 9.17
C LYS A 117 -10.81 -10.89 10.10
N LYS A 118 -9.53 -10.59 10.32
CA LYS A 118 -9.10 -9.54 11.25
C LYS A 118 -8.34 -8.42 10.54
N GLY A 119 -8.32 -7.25 11.18
CA GLY A 119 -7.76 -6.03 10.63
C GLY A 119 -6.24 -6.10 10.43
N VAL A 120 -5.76 -5.27 9.51
CA VAL A 120 -4.35 -4.93 9.27
C VAL A 120 -3.78 -4.16 10.43
N THR A 121 -2.49 -4.31 10.67
CA THR A 121 -1.70 -3.38 11.47
C THR A 121 -0.82 -2.46 10.62
N CYS A 122 -0.23 -2.99 9.55
CA CYS A 122 0.66 -2.25 8.67
C CYS A 122 0.80 -2.88 7.28
N ILE A 123 1.19 -2.06 6.31
CA ILE A 123 1.49 -2.47 4.93
C ILE A 123 2.78 -1.79 4.48
N ASN A 124 3.56 -2.48 3.65
CA ASN A 124 4.73 -1.91 3.01
C ASN A 124 4.88 -2.53 1.61
N GLY A 125 5.42 -1.78 0.66
CA GLY A 125 5.62 -2.29 -0.68
C GLY A 125 6.67 -1.51 -1.46
N ILE A 126 7.22 -2.18 -2.47
CA ILE A 126 8.28 -1.68 -3.34
C ILE A 126 7.93 -1.95 -4.79
N LEU A 127 8.43 -1.07 -5.66
CA LEU A 127 8.38 -1.27 -7.10
C LEU A 127 9.65 -1.99 -7.55
N VAL A 128 9.50 -3.22 -8.05
CA VAL A 128 10.61 -4.06 -8.51
C VAL A 128 11.00 -3.69 -9.93
N SER A 129 10.03 -3.69 -10.84
CA SER A 129 10.17 -3.29 -12.24
C SER A 129 9.09 -2.29 -12.63
N GLN A 130 9.09 -1.79 -13.87
CA GLN A 130 8.06 -0.82 -14.32
C GLN A 130 6.63 -1.37 -14.21
N ASN A 131 6.46 -2.68 -14.29
CA ASN A 131 5.16 -3.34 -14.32
C ASN A 131 4.94 -4.28 -13.13
N GLU A 132 5.85 -4.33 -12.17
CA GLU A 132 5.77 -5.29 -11.07
C GLU A 132 6.07 -4.63 -9.74
N ALA A 133 5.19 -4.86 -8.77
CA ALA A 133 5.36 -4.46 -7.40
C ALA A 133 5.22 -5.65 -6.46
N LEU A 134 5.91 -5.53 -5.32
CA LEU A 134 5.75 -6.43 -4.20
C LEU A 134 5.21 -5.63 -3.04
N PHE A 135 4.30 -6.22 -2.28
CA PHE A 135 3.88 -5.65 -1.02
C PHE A 135 3.67 -6.73 0.02
N ALA A 136 3.97 -6.38 1.26
CA ALA A 136 3.71 -7.19 2.43
C ALA A 136 2.72 -6.46 3.33
N TYR A 137 1.83 -7.20 3.97
CA TYR A 137 1.01 -6.66 5.04
C TYR A 137 1.04 -7.58 6.24
N ALA A 138 0.90 -6.99 7.42
CA ALA A 138 0.70 -7.71 8.66
C ALA A 138 -0.77 -7.65 9.05
N SER A 139 -1.26 -8.78 9.53
CA SER A 139 -2.61 -8.96 10.00
C SER A 139 -2.59 -9.18 11.52
N SER A 140 -3.68 -8.82 12.18
CA SER A 140 -3.87 -9.01 13.64
C SER A 140 -4.21 -10.45 14.03
N ASP A 141 -4.20 -11.38 13.08
CA ASP A 141 -4.20 -12.83 13.32
C ASP A 141 -2.78 -13.43 13.25
N ASP A 142 -1.78 -12.58 13.46
CA ASP A 142 -0.36 -12.92 13.51
C ASP A 142 0.21 -13.53 12.21
N SER A 143 -0.47 -13.27 11.10
CA SER A 143 0.01 -13.59 9.77
C SER A 143 0.64 -12.36 9.10
N VAL A 144 1.73 -12.59 8.37
CA VAL A 144 2.31 -11.63 7.45
C VAL A 144 2.29 -12.24 6.06
N CYS A 145 1.57 -11.62 5.14
CA CYS A 145 1.45 -12.11 3.78
C CYS A 145 2.27 -11.26 2.83
N LEU A 146 3.03 -11.91 1.95
CA LEU A 146 3.75 -11.30 0.84
C LEU A 146 2.97 -11.53 -0.45
N TRP A 147 2.78 -10.46 -1.20
CA TRP A 147 2.01 -10.44 -2.43
C TRP A 147 2.82 -9.82 -3.56
N GLU A 148 2.57 -10.33 -4.76
CA GLU A 148 3.06 -9.81 -6.01
C GLU A 148 1.90 -9.25 -6.82
N VAL A 149 2.14 -8.08 -7.40
CA VAL A 149 1.24 -7.43 -8.35
C VAL A 149 2.01 -7.23 -9.65
N VAL A 150 1.50 -7.82 -10.72
CA VAL A 150 1.92 -7.53 -12.08
C VAL A 150 0.85 -6.63 -12.68
N PHE A 151 1.23 -5.37 -12.88
CA PHE A 151 0.36 -4.35 -13.46
C PHE A 151 0.07 -4.66 -14.93
N SER A 152 -0.95 -3.99 -15.49
CA SER A 152 -1.16 -4.04 -16.94
C SER A 152 -0.48 -2.83 -17.57
N LEU A 153 0.31 -3.06 -18.61
CA LEU A 153 0.90 -1.97 -19.39
C LEU A 153 -0.15 -1.25 -20.26
N ALA A 154 -1.29 -1.88 -20.51
CA ALA A 154 -2.41 -1.26 -21.21
C ALA A 154 -3.31 -0.53 -20.20
N SER A 155 -3.63 0.74 -20.49
CA SER A 155 -4.64 1.49 -19.73
C SER A 155 -5.96 0.72 -19.74
N GLY A 156 -6.55 0.48 -18.57
CA GLY A 156 -7.77 -0.31 -18.47
C GLY A 156 -7.57 -1.83 -18.41
N GLY A 157 -6.33 -2.35 -18.49
CA GLY A 157 -6.09 -3.79 -18.38
C GLY A 157 -6.23 -4.33 -16.96
N GLU A 158 -6.42 -5.65 -16.82
CA GLU A 158 -6.46 -6.30 -15.51
C GLU A 158 -5.05 -6.53 -14.97
N CYS A 159 -4.87 -6.30 -13.66
CA CYS A 159 -3.62 -6.61 -12.97
C CYS A 159 -3.67 -8.04 -12.44
N LYS A 160 -2.57 -8.79 -12.59
CA LYS A 160 -2.43 -10.12 -11.99
C LYS A 160 -1.90 -9.98 -10.57
N ILE A 161 -2.57 -10.59 -9.62
CA ILE A 161 -2.18 -10.56 -8.21
C ILE A 161 -2.02 -11.99 -7.70
N SER A 162 -0.89 -12.27 -7.04
CA SER A 162 -0.57 -13.58 -6.47
C SER A 162 0.00 -13.46 -5.07
N CYS A 163 -0.49 -14.30 -4.16
CA CYS A 163 0.12 -14.48 -2.84
C CYS A 163 1.39 -15.33 -3.01
N LEU A 164 2.54 -14.77 -2.63
CA LEU A 164 3.84 -15.44 -2.74
C LEU A 164 4.15 -16.26 -1.49
N ASP A 165 3.86 -15.71 -0.32
CA ASP A 165 4.14 -16.36 0.95
C ASP A 165 3.19 -15.88 2.06
N SER A 166 2.99 -16.74 3.05
CA SER A 166 2.25 -16.41 4.27
C SER A 166 3.01 -16.93 5.47
N ILE A 167 3.57 -16.00 6.23
CA ILE A 167 4.41 -16.26 7.39
C ILE A 167 3.54 -16.16 8.63
N SER A 168 3.45 -17.25 9.40
CA SER A 168 2.87 -17.22 10.74
C SER A 168 3.96 -16.84 11.75
N VAL A 169 3.79 -15.72 12.43
CA VAL A 169 4.80 -15.18 13.36
C VAL A 169 4.56 -15.65 14.82
N GLY A 170 3.63 -16.58 15.04
CA GLY A 170 3.21 -17.04 16.38
C GLY A 170 2.30 -16.03 17.05
N SER A 171 2.19 -15.96 18.38
CA SER A 171 1.30 -15.01 19.09
C SER A 171 1.80 -13.55 19.11
N LYS A 172 2.41 -13.09 18.01
CA LYS A 172 3.17 -11.86 17.93
C LYS A 172 2.58 -10.93 16.89
N SER A 173 1.93 -9.88 17.36
CA SER A 173 1.43 -8.84 16.46
C SER A 173 2.58 -7.99 15.91
N MET A 174 2.74 -8.02 14.59
CA MET A 174 3.68 -7.15 13.87
C MET A 174 3.04 -5.78 13.66
N VAL A 175 3.77 -4.70 13.97
CA VAL A 175 3.28 -3.31 13.90
C VAL A 175 4.02 -2.48 12.85
N ALA A 176 5.17 -2.95 12.37
CA ALA A 176 5.94 -2.30 11.33
C ALA A 176 6.49 -3.33 10.34
N LEU A 177 6.47 -2.98 9.05
CA LEU A 177 7.06 -3.75 7.96
C LEU A 177 7.96 -2.86 7.11
N SER A 178 9.06 -3.42 6.63
CA SER A 178 9.90 -2.82 5.58
C SER A 178 10.39 -3.89 4.63
N LEU A 179 10.04 -3.74 3.36
CA LEU A 179 10.45 -4.62 2.28
C LEU A 179 11.55 -3.95 1.45
N ALA A 180 12.57 -4.72 1.06
CA ALA A 180 13.66 -4.23 0.21
C ALA A 180 14.22 -5.34 -0.69
N GLU A 181 14.72 -4.95 -1.87
CA GLU A 181 15.54 -5.80 -2.74
C GLU A 181 17.02 -5.66 -2.38
N LEU A 182 17.75 -6.77 -2.39
CA LEU A 182 19.20 -6.77 -2.16
C LEU A 182 19.93 -6.34 -3.44
N PRO A 183 20.82 -5.32 -3.39
CA PRO A 183 21.41 -4.70 -4.58
C PRO A 183 22.30 -5.62 -5.43
N ARG A 184 22.71 -6.77 -4.91
CA ARG A 184 23.58 -7.74 -5.64
C ARG A 184 22.82 -8.88 -6.28
N SER A 185 21.51 -8.96 -6.05
CA SER A 185 20.65 -9.95 -6.70
C SER A 185 19.22 -9.40 -6.78
N ASN A 186 18.76 -9.08 -8.00
CA ASN A 186 17.35 -8.72 -8.29
C ASN A 186 16.36 -9.87 -8.03
N VAL A 187 16.81 -10.91 -7.34
CA VAL A 187 16.07 -12.12 -7.01
C VAL A 187 15.84 -12.23 -5.51
N GLN A 188 16.65 -11.56 -4.67
CA GLN A 188 16.62 -11.74 -3.22
C GLN A 188 15.97 -10.54 -2.54
N LEU A 189 15.01 -10.86 -1.67
CA LEU A 189 14.22 -9.93 -0.90
C LEU A 189 14.60 -10.03 0.57
N VAL A 190 14.51 -8.90 1.26
CA VAL A 190 14.58 -8.81 2.71
C VAL A 190 13.30 -8.17 3.22
N LEU A 191 12.66 -8.85 4.16
CA LEU A 191 11.51 -8.35 4.89
C LEU A 191 11.92 -8.17 6.35
N ALA A 192 11.92 -6.92 6.82
CA ALA A 192 12.07 -6.59 8.22
C ALA A 192 10.70 -6.37 8.85
N MET A 193 10.46 -7.02 9.99
CA MET A 193 9.20 -6.95 10.73
C MET A 193 9.47 -6.53 12.18
N GLY A 194 8.85 -5.45 12.62
CA GLY A 194 8.87 -5.02 14.02
C GLY A 194 7.59 -5.45 14.71
N GLY A 195 7.71 -6.18 15.82
CA GLY A 195 6.56 -6.64 16.61
C GLY A 195 6.47 -6.00 17.98
N LEU A 196 5.38 -6.30 18.69
CA LEU A 196 5.22 -5.99 20.12
C LEU A 196 6.11 -6.84 21.04
N ASP A 197 6.92 -7.75 20.48
CA ASP A 197 7.85 -8.60 21.21
C ASP A 197 9.24 -7.97 21.41
N ASN A 198 9.37 -6.66 21.17
CA ASN A 198 10.61 -5.86 21.28
C ASN A 198 11.77 -6.43 20.42
N LYS A 199 11.43 -7.09 19.33
CA LYS A 199 12.37 -7.66 18.36
C LYS A 199 12.12 -7.13 16.97
N ILE A 200 13.20 -7.10 16.19
CA ILE A 200 13.12 -7.02 14.73
C ILE A 200 13.36 -8.41 14.19
N HIS A 201 12.37 -8.93 13.47
CA HIS A 201 12.49 -10.20 12.76
C HIS A 201 12.95 -9.90 11.33
N LEU A 202 14.09 -10.44 10.93
CA LEU A 202 14.59 -10.34 9.57
C LEU A 202 14.33 -11.64 8.83
N TYR A 203 13.61 -11.54 7.72
CA TYR A 203 13.37 -12.63 6.80
C TYR A 203 14.04 -12.34 5.47
N CYS A 204 14.60 -13.37 4.85
CA CYS A 204 15.20 -13.27 3.54
C CYS A 204 14.78 -14.45 2.67
N GLY A 205 14.67 -14.22 1.38
CA GLY A 205 14.32 -15.28 0.44
C GLY A 205 14.32 -14.79 -0.98
N ARG A 206 13.99 -15.69 -1.90
CA ARG A 206 13.84 -15.33 -3.30
C ARG A 206 12.43 -14.79 -3.55
N ARG A 207 12.27 -13.93 -4.56
CA ARG A 207 10.97 -13.36 -4.96
C ARG A 207 9.89 -14.43 -5.22
N THR A 208 10.26 -15.56 -5.81
CA THR A 208 9.32 -16.66 -6.11
C THR A 208 9.35 -17.77 -5.06
N GLY A 209 10.12 -17.61 -3.99
CA GLY A 209 10.32 -18.62 -2.97
C GLY A 209 9.74 -18.21 -1.62
N LYS A 210 9.77 -19.15 -0.67
CA LYS A 210 9.43 -18.85 0.71
C LYS A 210 10.50 -17.96 1.33
N LEU A 211 10.06 -17.01 2.14
CA LEU A 211 10.91 -16.23 3.02
C LEU A 211 11.31 -17.10 4.20
N VAL A 212 12.60 -17.16 4.49
CA VAL A 212 13.16 -17.88 5.64
C VAL A 212 13.64 -16.85 6.64
N GLN A 213 13.40 -17.12 7.93
CA GLN A 213 13.90 -16.28 9.01
C GLN A 213 15.42 -16.31 9.00
N ALA A 214 16.04 -15.15 8.84
CA ALA A 214 17.49 -14.97 8.86
C ALA A 214 18.01 -14.78 10.29
N CYS A 215 17.44 -13.83 11.03
CA CYS A 215 17.80 -13.57 12.42
C CYS A 215 16.79 -12.67 13.16
N ASP A 216 16.91 -12.67 14.49
CA ASP A 216 16.23 -11.74 15.39
C ASP A 216 17.24 -10.70 15.89
N LEU A 217 16.98 -9.42 15.65
CA LEU A 217 17.73 -8.35 16.29
C LEU A 217 17.04 -7.96 17.60
N LYS A 218 17.76 -8.09 18.70
CA LYS A 218 17.35 -7.66 20.05
C LYS A 218 18.11 -6.38 20.38
N GLY A 219 17.43 -5.37 20.93
CA GLY A 219 18.11 -4.13 21.33
C GLY A 219 17.23 -2.88 21.33
N HIS A 220 16.00 -2.95 20.83
CA HIS A 220 15.05 -1.87 21.05
C HIS A 220 14.42 -2.03 22.44
N THR A 221 14.59 -1.01 23.28
CA THR A 221 13.98 -0.93 24.62
C THR A 221 12.53 -0.43 24.59
N ASP A 222 11.98 -0.18 23.39
CA ASP A 222 10.64 0.38 23.16
C ASP A 222 10.09 -0.01 21.77
N TRP A 223 8.83 0.31 21.49
CA TRP A 223 8.14 0.10 20.20
C TRP A 223 8.89 0.66 18.97
N ILE A 224 8.84 -0.07 17.86
CA ILE A 224 9.51 0.30 16.61
C ILE A 224 8.52 0.95 15.65
N GLY A 225 8.57 2.28 15.56
CA GLY A 225 7.54 3.09 14.89
C GLY A 225 7.65 3.22 13.37
N ILE A 226 8.83 3.06 12.76
CA ILE A 226 9.01 3.18 11.30
C ILE A 226 10.37 2.62 10.88
N TRP A 227 10.38 1.87 9.77
CA TRP A 227 11.60 1.51 9.04
C TRP A 227 11.61 2.22 7.69
N THR A 228 12.69 2.93 7.41
CA THR A 228 12.99 3.40 6.06
C THR A 228 14.36 2.87 5.68
N SER A 229 14.42 1.99 4.68
CA SER A 229 15.68 1.81 3.95
C SER A 229 15.98 3.14 3.26
N ARG A 230 17.02 3.84 3.72
CA ARG A 230 17.72 4.84 2.94
C ARG A 230 19.12 4.27 2.71
N TYR A 231 19.50 4.16 1.44
CA TYR A 231 20.79 3.69 0.94
C TYR A 231 21.07 2.20 1.09
N LEU A 232 20.73 1.46 0.02
CA LEU A 232 21.46 0.27 -0.43
C LEU A 232 21.82 0.45 -1.91
N GLN A 233 22.39 1.61 -2.26
CA GLN A 233 23.02 1.84 -3.55
C GLN A 233 24.47 2.24 -3.27
N GLY A 234 25.37 1.28 -3.50
CA GLY A 234 26.77 1.52 -3.83
C GLY A 234 26.97 1.18 -5.29
#